data_AF-A0A2G2E727-F1
#
_entry.id   AF-A0A2G2E727-F1
#
_cell.length_a   1.000
_cell.length_b   1.000
_cell.length_c   1.000
_cell.angle_alpha   90.00
_cell.angle_beta   90.00
_cell.angle_gamma   90.00
#
_symmetry.space_group_name_H-M   'P 1'
#
loop_
_entity.id
_entity.type
_entity.pdbx_description
1 polymer ?
#
loop_
_entity_poly.entity_id
_entity_poly.type
_entity_poly.pdbx_seq_one_letter_code
_entity_poly.pdbx_strand_id
1 'polypeptide(L)'
;MKVNILLSACFILGALLASATTITLSDPISPQGNIEPTEEWQEYTTIDDVRIEFKRQRCIPENDREQNLILFRYTNLSNDVKTLSWVTKIWRNDFCVNCNSITNPEYSHTITLQPNQIIEADGSSKTDKSIYIFDNFTKLVPGMQEQRLTNFELIDLNVK
;
A
#
# COMPACT_ATOMS: atom_id res chain seq x y z
N MET A 1 -20.19 66.79 49.71
CA MET A 1 -21.14 65.71 50.01
C MET A 1 -21.06 64.69 48.89
N LYS A 2 -20.83 63.41 49.23
CA LYS A 2 -20.75 62.19 48.40
C LYS A 2 -19.48 61.93 47.57
N VAL A 3 -18.69 61.03 48.14
CA VAL A 3 -17.71 60.09 47.57
C VAL A 3 -18.38 59.18 46.53
N ASN A 4 -17.65 58.71 45.51
CA ASN A 4 -17.62 57.28 45.15
C ASN A 4 -16.45 56.93 44.23
N ILE A 5 -15.55 56.12 44.80
CA ILE A 5 -14.54 55.29 44.17
C ILE A 5 -15.26 54.09 43.52
N LEU A 6 -14.84 53.67 42.33
CA LEU A 6 -14.98 52.28 41.89
C LEU A 6 -13.92 51.92 40.86
N LEU A 7 -13.04 51.01 41.28
CA LEU A 7 -12.21 50.14 40.45
C LEU A 7 -13.10 49.33 39.50
N SER A 8 -12.64 49.08 38.27
CA SER A 8 -12.80 47.76 37.66
C SER A 8 -11.77 47.53 36.55
N ALA A 9 -10.91 46.54 36.78
CA ALA A 9 -10.04 45.97 35.77
C ALA A 9 -10.85 45.12 34.79
N CYS A 10 -10.50 45.10 33.51
CA CYS A 10 -10.80 43.98 32.64
C CYS A 10 -9.69 43.83 31.59
N PHE A 11 -8.88 42.79 31.79
CA PHE A 11 -8.05 42.13 30.80
C PHE A 11 -8.86 41.87 29.53
N ILE A 12 -8.37 42.29 28.36
CA ILE A 12 -8.73 41.63 27.10
C ILE A 12 -7.45 41.17 26.40
N LEU A 13 -7.13 39.94 26.76
CA LEU A 13 -6.56 38.85 25.98
C LEU A 13 -6.19 39.20 24.52
N GLY A 14 -4.88 39.24 24.24
CA GLY A 14 -4.38 39.20 22.88
C GLY A 14 -4.60 37.79 22.29
N ALA A 15 -5.38 37.70 21.22
CA ALA A 15 -5.52 36.47 20.46
C ALA A 15 -4.31 36.31 19.52
N LEU A 16 -3.37 35.42 19.88
CA LEU A 16 -2.43 34.87 18.92
C LEU A 16 -3.19 33.92 17.99
N LEU A 17 -3.36 34.31 16.74
CA LEU A 17 -3.77 33.40 15.67
C LEU A 17 -2.57 32.50 15.33
N ALA A 18 -2.52 31.32 15.96
CA ALA A 18 -1.67 30.24 15.48
C ALA A 18 -2.36 29.64 14.23
N SER A 19 -1.79 29.87 13.06
CA SER A 19 -2.18 29.20 11.83
C SER A 19 -1.86 27.72 11.97
N ALA A 20 -2.87 26.89 12.25
CA ALA A 20 -2.73 25.45 12.20
C ALA A 20 -2.54 25.06 10.72
N THR A 21 -1.30 24.75 10.34
CA THR A 21 -1.02 24.04 9.10
C THR A 21 -1.63 22.65 9.22
N THR A 22 -2.76 22.43 8.56
CA THR A 22 -3.31 21.10 8.35
C THR A 22 -2.31 20.28 7.56
N ILE A 23 -1.61 19.37 8.23
CA ILE A 23 -0.87 18.29 7.59
C ILE A 23 -1.94 17.38 6.98
N THR A 24 -2.08 17.45 5.65
CA THR A 24 -2.86 16.47 4.91
C THR A 24 -2.09 15.16 4.95
N LEU A 25 -2.53 14.22 5.79
CA LEU A 25 -2.14 12.82 5.67
C LEU A 25 -2.71 12.34 4.33
N SER A 26 -1.86 12.16 3.32
CA SER A 26 -2.26 11.51 2.08
C SER A 26 -2.60 10.07 2.40
N ASP A 27 -3.85 9.66 2.19
CA ASP A 27 -4.23 8.25 2.23
C ASP A 27 -3.29 7.44 1.31
N PRO A 28 -2.93 6.20 1.68
CA PRO A 28 -2.17 5.33 0.78
C PRO A 28 -2.93 5.20 -0.55
N ILE A 29 -2.23 5.50 -1.65
CA ILE A 29 -2.79 5.48 -3.00
C ILE A 29 -3.20 4.03 -3.32
N SER A 30 -4.50 3.74 -3.20
CA SER A 30 -5.10 2.56 -3.78
C SER A 30 -5.20 2.75 -5.30
N PRO A 31 -4.88 1.75 -6.13
CA PRO A 31 -5.19 1.79 -7.55
C PRO A 31 -6.72 1.93 -7.71
N GLN A 32 -7.21 3.13 -8.01
CA GLN A 32 -8.64 3.36 -8.22
C GLN A 32 -9.04 2.98 -9.64
N GLY A 33 -9.88 1.95 -9.77
CA GLY A 33 -10.43 1.47 -11.05
C GLY A 33 -10.01 0.03 -11.36
N ASN A 34 -10.68 -0.60 -12.35
CA ASN A 34 -10.32 -1.95 -12.80
C ASN A 34 -8.82 -2.04 -13.05
N ILE A 35 -8.16 -3.05 -12.46
CA ILE A 35 -6.76 -3.37 -12.72
C ILE A 35 -6.67 -3.98 -14.13
N GLU A 36 -6.70 -3.11 -15.14
CA GLU A 36 -6.55 -3.51 -16.53
C GLU A 36 -5.11 -3.99 -16.77
N PRO A 37 -4.91 -5.11 -17.47
CA PRO A 37 -3.59 -5.68 -17.66
C PRO A 37 -2.71 -4.76 -18.51
N THR A 38 -1.57 -4.34 -17.97
CA THR A 38 -0.50 -3.69 -18.72
C THR A 38 0.79 -4.47 -18.52
N GLU A 39 1.50 -4.76 -19.60
CA GLU A 39 2.87 -5.33 -19.51
C GLU A 39 3.88 -4.32 -18.96
N GLU A 40 3.50 -3.04 -18.94
CA GLU A 40 4.27 -1.93 -18.40
C GLU A 40 4.14 -1.83 -16.87
N TRP A 41 5.25 -1.51 -16.21
CA TRP A 41 5.31 -1.22 -14.79
C TRP A 41 4.64 0.13 -14.48
N GLN A 42 3.76 0.13 -13.49
CA GLN A 42 3.08 1.31 -12.96
C GLN A 42 3.62 1.62 -11.57
N GLU A 43 3.98 2.87 -11.30
CA GLU A 43 4.37 3.26 -9.95
C GLU A 43 3.17 3.17 -9.00
N TYR A 44 3.34 2.41 -7.92
CA TYR A 44 2.39 2.37 -6.80
C TYR A 44 2.66 3.54 -5.87
N THR A 45 3.90 3.68 -5.41
CA THR A 45 4.35 4.81 -4.58
C THR A 45 5.88 4.90 -4.55
N THR A 46 6.39 6.05 -4.15
CA THR A 46 7.78 6.23 -3.71
C THR A 46 7.78 6.79 -2.29
N ILE A 47 8.47 6.13 -1.36
CA ILE A 47 8.55 6.52 0.06
C ILE A 47 9.92 6.19 0.64
N ASP A 48 10.52 7.14 1.36
CA ASP A 48 11.80 6.98 2.07
C ASP A 48 12.92 6.34 1.21
N ASP A 49 13.03 6.84 -0.04
CA ASP A 49 13.95 6.37 -1.08
C ASP A 49 13.73 4.92 -1.53
N VAL A 50 12.52 4.40 -1.38
CA VAL A 50 12.12 3.13 -1.99
C VAL A 50 10.95 3.37 -2.94
N ARG A 51 11.15 3.00 -4.20
CA ARG A 51 10.09 3.01 -5.22
C ARG A 51 9.46 1.62 -5.31
N ILE A 52 8.14 1.59 -5.25
CA ILE A 52 7.31 0.40 -5.41
C ILE A 52 6.52 0.54 -6.70
N GLU A 53 6.65 -0.45 -7.56
CA GLU A 53 5.96 -0.51 -8.85
C GLU A 53 5.24 -1.84 -8.95
N PHE A 54 4.18 -1.89 -9.76
CA PHE A 54 3.45 -3.12 -10.02
C PHE A 54 3.04 -3.23 -11.47
N LYS A 55 2.78 -4.46 -11.90
CA LYS A 55 2.10 -4.74 -13.17
C LYS A 55 1.23 -5.97 -13.03
N ARG A 56 0.25 -6.12 -13.91
CA ARG A 56 -0.58 -7.33 -13.98
C ARG A 56 -0.12 -8.16 -15.16
N GLN A 57 0.37 -9.37 -14.90
CA GLN A 57 0.94 -10.25 -15.92
C GLN A 57 0.26 -11.62 -15.91
N ARG A 58 0.07 -12.20 -17.10
CA ARG A 58 -0.27 -13.62 -17.25
C ARG A 58 1.00 -14.46 -17.09
N CYS A 59 0.96 -15.43 -16.18
CA CYS A 59 2.06 -16.32 -15.87
C CYS A 59 1.69 -17.77 -16.21
N ILE A 60 2.62 -18.47 -16.87
CA ILE A 60 2.49 -19.87 -17.29
C ILE A 60 3.58 -20.68 -16.59
N PRO A 61 3.40 -21.02 -15.30
CA PRO A 61 4.37 -21.84 -14.57
C PRO A 61 4.40 -23.27 -15.12
N GLU A 62 5.58 -23.89 -15.21
CA GLU A 62 5.77 -25.19 -15.87
C GLU A 62 4.93 -26.33 -15.26
N ASN A 63 4.76 -26.34 -13.93
CA ASN A 63 4.12 -27.43 -13.20
C ASN A 63 2.78 -27.03 -12.56
N ASP A 64 2.17 -25.97 -13.06
CA ASP A 64 1.06 -25.32 -12.37
C ASP A 64 0.04 -24.72 -13.33
N ARG A 65 -1.12 -24.34 -12.80
CA ARG A 65 -2.16 -23.70 -13.61
C ARG A 65 -1.73 -22.29 -14.00
N GLU A 66 -2.01 -21.97 -15.25
CA GLU A 66 -1.92 -20.61 -15.75
C GLU A 66 -2.78 -19.64 -14.92
N GLN A 67 -2.21 -18.49 -14.63
CA GLN A 67 -2.76 -17.54 -13.69
C GLN A 67 -2.37 -16.11 -14.07
N ASN A 68 -3.21 -15.16 -13.69
CA ASN A 68 -2.84 -13.75 -13.68
C ASN A 68 -2.32 -13.41 -12.28
N LEU A 69 -1.23 -12.65 -12.22
CA LEU A 69 -0.62 -12.16 -11.00
C LEU A 69 -0.47 -10.63 -11.08
N ILE A 70 -0.58 -9.96 -9.94
CA ILE A 70 0.06 -8.66 -9.74
C ILE A 70 1.49 -8.95 -9.33
N LEU A 71 2.45 -8.48 -10.11
CA LEU A 71 3.87 -8.60 -9.86
C LEU A 71 4.37 -7.27 -9.31
N PHE A 72 5.27 -7.31 -8.32
CA PHE A 72 5.90 -6.12 -7.77
C PHE A 72 7.35 -5.96 -8.22
N ARG A 73 7.77 -4.69 -8.31
CA ARG A 73 9.15 -4.28 -8.41
C ARG A 73 9.46 -3.29 -7.30
N TYR A 74 10.51 -3.57 -6.55
CA TYR A 74 11.02 -2.73 -5.47
C TYR A 74 12.40 -2.22 -5.83
N THR A 75 12.59 -0.90 -5.79
CA THR A 75 13.89 -0.26 -6.08
C THR A 75 14.32 0.55 -4.88
N ASN A 76 15.49 0.23 -4.31
CA ASN A 76 16.15 1.11 -3.35
C ASN A 76 16.88 2.21 -4.14
N LEU A 77 16.53 3.46 -3.89
CA LEU A 77 17.08 4.65 -4.55
C LEU A 77 18.22 5.29 -3.74
N SER A 78 18.54 4.72 -2.58
CA SER A 78 19.55 5.24 -1.65
C SER A 78 20.83 4.39 -1.64
N ASN A 79 21.85 4.94 -0.96
CA ASN A 79 23.11 4.24 -0.69
C ASN A 79 23.10 3.47 0.64
N ASP A 80 21.97 3.44 1.35
CA ASP A 80 21.81 2.73 2.61
C ASP A 80 20.98 1.45 2.40
N VAL A 81 21.11 0.48 3.31
CA VAL A 81 20.23 -0.69 3.35
C VAL A 81 18.84 -0.23 3.77
N LYS A 82 17.80 -0.68 3.07
CA LYS A 82 16.40 -0.37 3.37
C LYS A 82 15.64 -1.62 3.73
N THR A 83 14.84 -1.58 4.79
CA THR A 83 13.89 -2.65 5.13
C THR A 83 12.47 -2.12 5.00
N LEU A 84 11.71 -2.70 4.06
CA LEU A 84 10.28 -2.45 3.89
C LEU A 84 9.47 -3.48 4.65
N SER A 85 8.39 -3.04 5.29
CA SER A 85 7.39 -3.92 5.87
C SER A 85 6.00 -3.35 5.63
N TRP A 86 5.02 -4.22 5.39
CA TRP A 86 3.64 -3.82 5.14
C TRP A 86 2.68 -4.99 5.38
N VAL A 87 1.39 -4.68 5.36
CA VAL A 87 0.32 -5.67 5.30
C VAL A 87 -0.47 -5.50 4.01
N THR A 88 -0.75 -6.61 3.32
CA THR A 88 -1.53 -6.58 2.07
C THR A 88 -3.01 -6.72 2.36
N LYS A 89 -3.83 -5.77 1.92
CA LYS A 89 -5.29 -5.82 1.95
C LYS A 89 -5.82 -6.04 0.53
N ILE A 90 -6.79 -6.94 0.36
CA ILE A 90 -7.23 -7.38 -0.98
C ILE A 90 -8.76 -7.45 -1.13
N TRP A 91 -9.22 -7.11 -2.32
CA TRP A 91 -10.63 -7.20 -2.73
C TRP A 91 -10.79 -8.15 -3.89
N ARG A 92 -11.72 -9.08 -3.73
CA ARG A 92 -12.13 -10.00 -4.81
C ARG A 92 -13.56 -9.72 -5.18
N ASN A 93 -13.80 -9.46 -6.46
CA ASN A 93 -15.12 -9.08 -6.98
C ASN A 93 -15.74 -7.93 -6.15
N ASP A 94 -14.95 -6.90 -5.82
CA ASP A 94 -15.31 -5.73 -5.00
C ASP A 94 -15.58 -6.00 -3.51
N PHE A 95 -15.43 -7.24 -3.04
CA PHE A 95 -15.54 -7.59 -1.64
C PHE A 95 -14.17 -7.72 -0.99
N CYS A 96 -13.95 -7.00 0.12
CA CYS A 96 -12.73 -7.15 0.89
C CYS A 96 -12.68 -8.55 1.55
N VAL A 97 -11.69 -9.36 1.17
CA VAL A 97 -11.65 -10.77 1.63
C VAL A 97 -10.83 -10.97 2.90
N ASN A 98 -10.00 -10.00 3.29
CA ASN A 98 -9.16 -10.09 4.48
C ASN A 98 -9.28 -8.92 5.46
N CYS A 99 -10.29 -8.05 5.30
CA CYS A 99 -10.49 -6.89 6.19
C CYS A 99 -10.66 -7.28 7.67
N ASN A 100 -11.27 -8.43 7.96
CA ASN A 100 -11.50 -8.91 9.32
C ASN A 100 -10.38 -9.83 9.83
N SER A 101 -9.33 -10.03 9.03
CA SER A 101 -8.21 -10.94 9.31
C SER A 101 -6.87 -10.30 8.95
N ILE A 102 -6.79 -8.97 9.00
CA ILE A 102 -5.63 -8.19 8.58
C ILE A 102 -4.38 -8.49 9.42
N THR A 103 -4.56 -8.97 10.65
CA THR A 103 -3.47 -9.40 11.54
C THR A 103 -2.96 -10.80 11.26
N ASN A 104 -3.49 -11.51 10.25
CA ASN A 104 -3.00 -12.81 9.85
C ASN A 104 -1.58 -12.65 9.25
N PRO A 105 -0.55 -13.35 9.78
CA PRO A 105 0.82 -13.27 9.28
C PRO A 105 0.97 -13.56 7.79
N GLU A 106 0.04 -14.28 7.16
CA GLU A 106 0.05 -14.55 5.71
C GLU A 106 -0.04 -13.28 4.85
N TYR A 107 -0.58 -12.19 5.40
CA TYR A 107 -0.68 -10.89 4.72
C TYR A 107 0.42 -9.91 5.13
N SER A 108 1.23 -10.26 6.14
CA SER A 108 2.33 -9.42 6.62
C SER A 108 3.61 -9.78 5.88
N HIS A 109 4.27 -8.76 5.32
CA HIS A 109 5.44 -8.96 4.49
C HIS A 109 6.59 -8.07 4.95
N THR A 110 7.81 -8.51 4.64
CA THR A 110 9.03 -7.74 4.87
C THR A 110 10.05 -8.10 3.80
N ILE A 111 10.72 -7.09 3.26
CA ILE A 111 11.85 -7.25 2.35
C ILE A 111 12.99 -6.35 2.79
N THR A 112 14.21 -6.78 2.54
CA THR A 112 15.41 -5.96 2.75
C THR A 112 16.10 -5.76 1.41
N LEU A 113 16.35 -4.50 1.06
CA LEU A 113 17.01 -4.07 -0.16
C LEU A 113 18.41 -3.53 0.19
N GLN A 114 19.43 -4.10 -0.45
CA GLN A 114 20.77 -3.51 -0.46
C GLN A 114 20.75 -2.14 -1.17
N PRO A 115 21.78 -1.30 -0.95
CA PRO A 115 21.94 -0.05 -1.68
C PRO A 115 21.75 -0.22 -3.18
N ASN A 116 20.92 0.61 -3.80
CA ASN A 116 20.64 0.58 -5.24
C ASN A 116 20.07 -0.76 -5.78
N GLN A 117 19.64 -1.67 -4.90
CA GLN A 117 19.10 -2.97 -5.30
C GLN A 117 17.70 -2.83 -5.93
N ILE A 118 17.47 -3.64 -6.96
CA ILE A 118 16.16 -3.87 -7.54
C ILE A 118 15.77 -5.33 -7.29
N ILE A 119 14.60 -5.55 -6.70
CA ILE A 119 13.92 -6.86 -6.67
C ILE A 119 12.73 -6.76 -7.62
N GLU A 120 12.68 -7.64 -8.61
CA GLU A 120 11.62 -7.69 -9.61
C GLU A 120 11.02 -9.10 -9.66
N ALA A 121 9.70 -9.19 -9.53
CA ALA A 121 8.99 -10.46 -9.73
C ALA A 121 8.80 -10.76 -11.21
N ASP A 122 9.04 -12.01 -11.58
CA ASP A 122 8.89 -12.52 -12.96
C ASP A 122 7.66 -13.45 -13.11
N GLY A 123 7.00 -13.79 -12.00
CA GLY A 123 5.88 -14.72 -11.94
C GLY A 123 6.27 -16.21 -11.96
N SER A 124 7.57 -16.54 -11.85
CA SER A 124 8.07 -17.91 -11.76
C SER A 124 8.05 -18.44 -10.33
N SER A 125 8.35 -17.58 -9.35
CA SER A 125 8.37 -17.93 -7.93
C SER A 125 6.97 -17.93 -7.31
N LYS A 126 6.68 -18.98 -6.53
CA LYS A 126 5.45 -19.08 -5.73
C LYS A 126 5.68 -19.00 -4.22
N THR A 127 6.93 -19.08 -3.79
CA THR A 127 7.31 -19.18 -2.38
C THR A 127 7.30 -17.82 -1.70
N ASP A 128 7.82 -16.81 -2.38
CA ASP A 128 7.89 -15.45 -1.85
C ASP A 128 6.60 -14.69 -2.16
N LYS A 129 5.73 -14.57 -1.15
CA LYS A 129 4.46 -13.84 -1.25
C LYS A 129 4.62 -12.33 -1.15
N SER A 130 5.82 -11.81 -0.86
CA SER A 130 6.06 -10.37 -0.77
C SER A 130 6.18 -9.71 -2.15
N ILE A 131 6.47 -10.49 -3.19
CA ILE A 131 6.74 -9.96 -4.53
C ILE A 131 5.58 -10.14 -5.52
N TYR A 132 4.47 -10.74 -5.10
CA TYR A 132 3.27 -10.85 -5.95
C TYR A 132 1.96 -10.99 -5.18
N ILE A 133 0.84 -10.65 -5.83
CA ILE A 133 -0.52 -10.99 -5.39
C ILE A 133 -1.18 -11.86 -6.45
N PHE A 134 -1.78 -12.96 -6.02
CA PHE A 134 -2.59 -13.80 -6.91
C PHE A 134 -3.87 -13.06 -7.32
N ASP A 135 -4.08 -12.87 -8.63
CA ASP A 135 -5.34 -12.35 -9.15
C ASP A 135 -6.34 -13.48 -9.39
N ASN A 136 -6.13 -14.30 -10.42
CA ASN A 136 -7.06 -15.38 -10.77
C ASN A 136 -6.42 -16.44 -11.67
N PHE A 137 -7.01 -17.63 -11.75
CA PHE A 137 -6.64 -18.61 -12.77
C PHE A 137 -7.19 -18.21 -14.14
N THR A 138 -6.39 -18.33 -15.21
CA THR A 138 -6.85 -17.99 -16.57
C THR A 138 -7.88 -18.96 -17.11
N LYS A 139 -7.91 -20.19 -16.57
CA LYS A 139 -8.86 -21.24 -16.90
C LYS A 139 -9.44 -21.88 -15.64
N LEU A 140 -10.77 -21.88 -15.55
CA LEU A 140 -11.50 -22.56 -14.49
C LEU A 140 -11.69 -24.04 -14.81
N VAL A 141 -11.79 -24.87 -13.78
CA VAL A 141 -12.19 -26.29 -13.89
C VAL A 141 -13.47 -26.52 -13.09
N PRO A 142 -14.21 -27.62 -13.32
CA PRO A 142 -15.44 -27.91 -12.59
C PRO A 142 -15.25 -27.77 -11.07
N GLY A 143 -16.16 -27.03 -10.42
CA GLY A 143 -16.12 -26.75 -8.99
C GLY A 143 -15.40 -25.46 -8.58
N MET A 144 -14.75 -24.76 -9.51
CA MET A 144 -14.15 -23.44 -9.23
C MET A 144 -15.15 -22.31 -9.43
N GLN A 145 -15.13 -21.34 -8.52
CA GLN A 145 -15.83 -20.07 -8.68
C GLN A 145 -14.96 -19.07 -9.44
N GLU A 146 -15.58 -18.24 -10.26
CA GLU A 146 -14.90 -17.10 -10.85
C GLU A 146 -14.66 -16.04 -9.76
N GLN A 147 -13.38 -15.74 -9.55
CA GLN A 147 -12.95 -14.68 -8.66
C GLN A 147 -11.84 -13.89 -9.34
N ARG A 148 -11.93 -12.56 -9.26
CA ARG A 148 -10.92 -11.63 -9.77
C ARG A 148 -10.48 -10.71 -8.66
N LEU A 149 -9.19 -10.43 -8.58
CA LEU A 149 -8.69 -9.32 -7.80
C LEU A 149 -9.18 -8.03 -8.46
N THR A 150 -9.85 -7.22 -7.67
CA THR A 150 -10.46 -5.95 -8.11
C THR A 150 -9.71 -4.77 -7.53
N ASN A 151 -9.12 -4.94 -6.34
CA ASN A 151 -8.30 -3.93 -5.70
C ASN A 151 -7.30 -4.58 -4.73
N PHE A 152 -6.22 -3.87 -4.42
CA PHE A 152 -5.30 -4.16 -3.33
C PHE A 152 -4.76 -2.86 -2.72
N GLU A 153 -4.38 -2.93 -1.45
CA GLU A 153 -3.70 -1.86 -0.73
C GLU A 153 -2.53 -2.45 0.05
N LEU A 154 -1.39 -1.76 0.04
CA LEU A 154 -0.29 -1.99 0.97
C LEU A 154 -0.49 -1.04 2.15
N ILE A 155 -1.06 -1.55 3.25
CA ILE A 155 -1.31 -0.79 4.47
C ILE A 155 -0.19 -0.99 5.47
N ASP A 156 -0.10 -0.10 6.47
CA ASP A 156 0.98 -0.11 7.46
C ASP A 156 2.37 -0.21 6.80
N LEU A 157 2.51 0.45 5.64
CA LEU A 157 3.74 0.46 4.86
C LEU A 157 4.78 1.31 5.58
N ASN A 158 5.88 0.68 5.97
CA ASN A 158 6.97 1.31 6.71
C ASN A 158 8.32 0.99 6.04
N VAL A 159 9.20 1.99 5.99
CA VAL A 159 10.58 1.88 5.52
C VAL A 159 11.52 2.25 6.67
N LYS A 160 12.60 1.47 6.84
CA LYS A 160 13.66 1.73 7.82
C LYS A 160 15.02 1.67 7.15
#